data_AF-A0A958Y859-F1
#
_entry.id   AF-A0A958Y859-F1
#
_cell.length_a   1.000
_cell.length_b   1.000
_cell.length_c   1.000
_cell.angle_alpha   90.00
_cell.angle_beta   90.00
_cell.angle_gamma   90.00
#
_symmetry.space_group_name_H-M   'P 1'
#
loop_
_entity.id
_entity.type
_entity.pdbx_description
1 polymer ?
#
loop_
_entity_poly.entity_id
_entity_poly.type
_entity_poly.pdbx_seq_one_letter_code
_entity_poly.pdbx_strand_id
1 'polypeptide(L)'
;SFQYFFYEQDVFWESVRGIWIHGSMEIFAIVIEAAAGLILGASILFPGTYSRKVSFKRGVKTGVKILISTFPFTFSAGFLEGFITRYSNVMPNFASVLIILFTLSLISYYYLVYPFKVYKKEHQKLVLPEYA
;
A
#
# COMPACT_ATOMS: atom_id res chain seq x y z
N SER A 1 -17.28 -16.09 2.62
CA SER A 1 -16.56 -14.84 2.26
C SER A 1 -16.57 -14.67 0.74
N PHE A 2 -16.18 -13.51 0.21
CA PHE A 2 -16.20 -13.26 -1.25
C PHE A 2 -15.46 -14.33 -2.07
N GLN A 3 -14.25 -14.74 -1.68
CA GLN A 3 -13.51 -15.80 -2.38
C GLN A 3 -14.14 -17.20 -2.23
N TYR A 4 -14.82 -17.47 -1.12
CA TYR A 4 -15.51 -18.75 -0.92
C TYR A 4 -16.67 -18.94 -1.91
N PHE A 5 -17.36 -17.86 -2.29
CA PHE A 5 -18.38 -17.93 -3.34
C PHE A 5 -17.83 -18.44 -4.68
N PHE A 6 -16.63 -17.99 -5.10
CA PHE A 6 -16.00 -18.49 -6.32
C PHE A 6 -15.50 -19.93 -6.20
N TYR A 7 -15.18 -20.36 -4.98
CA TYR A 7 -14.88 -21.76 -4.70
C TYR A 7 -16.12 -22.65 -4.91
N GLU A 8 -17.30 -22.24 -4.43
CA GLU A 8 -18.55 -22.97 -4.67
C GLU A 8 -19.00 -22.99 -6.14
N GLN A 9 -18.51 -22.08 -6.95
CA GLN A 9 -18.81 -21.99 -8.39
C GLN A 9 -17.70 -22.62 -9.27
N ASP A 10 -16.77 -23.37 -8.68
CA ASP A 10 -15.65 -24.04 -9.38
C ASP A 10 -14.73 -23.09 -10.18
N VAL A 11 -14.66 -21.80 -9.80
CA VAL A 11 -13.87 -20.74 -10.48
C VAL A 11 -12.92 -19.99 -9.53
N PHE A 12 -12.49 -20.67 -8.47
CA PHE A 12 -11.62 -20.09 -7.44
C PHE A 12 -10.28 -19.59 -8.00
N TRP A 13 -9.66 -20.33 -8.92
CA TRP A 13 -8.34 -19.96 -9.44
C TRP A 13 -8.41 -18.82 -10.45
N GLU A 14 -9.49 -18.73 -11.20
CA GLU A 14 -9.82 -17.63 -12.10
C GLU A 14 -10.04 -16.35 -11.29
N SER A 15 -10.83 -16.41 -10.20
CA SER A 15 -11.06 -15.25 -9.35
C SER A 15 -9.78 -14.77 -8.70
N VAL A 16 -8.98 -15.66 -8.11
CA VAL A 16 -7.71 -15.30 -7.47
C VAL A 16 -6.77 -14.62 -8.46
N ARG A 17 -6.59 -15.17 -9.66
CA ARG A 17 -5.71 -14.58 -10.68
C ARG A 17 -6.26 -13.26 -11.20
N GLY A 18 -7.56 -13.21 -11.51
CA GLY A 18 -8.21 -12.01 -12.02
C GLY A 18 -8.13 -10.83 -11.04
N ILE A 19 -8.23 -11.09 -9.74
CA ILE A 19 -8.20 -10.04 -8.71
C ILE A 19 -6.76 -9.65 -8.36
N TRP A 20 -5.92 -10.62 -8.01
CA TRP A 20 -4.68 -10.31 -7.29
C TRP A 20 -3.52 -9.83 -8.18
N ILE A 21 -3.58 -10.02 -9.51
CA ILE A 21 -2.53 -9.55 -10.43
C ILE A 21 -2.29 -8.04 -10.29
N HIS A 22 -3.35 -7.23 -10.28
CA HIS A 22 -3.28 -5.79 -9.99
C HIS A 22 -3.65 -5.49 -8.53
N GLY A 23 -4.61 -6.24 -7.98
CA GLY A 23 -5.21 -6.00 -6.67
C GLY A 23 -4.22 -6.07 -5.52
N SER A 24 -3.09 -6.77 -5.67
CA SER A 24 -2.03 -6.79 -4.64
C SER A 24 -1.50 -5.40 -4.29
N MET A 25 -1.29 -4.53 -5.30
CA MET A 25 -0.85 -3.16 -5.06
C MET A 25 -2.00 -2.23 -4.71
N GLU A 26 -3.14 -2.38 -5.37
CA GLU A 26 -4.31 -1.52 -5.16
C GLU A 26 -4.92 -1.69 -3.76
N ILE A 27 -5.26 -2.91 -3.36
CA ILE A 27 -5.89 -3.17 -2.06
C ILE A 27 -4.96 -2.75 -0.93
N PHE A 28 -3.66 -3.03 -1.07
CA PHE A 28 -2.66 -2.61 -0.09
C PHE A 28 -2.56 -1.08 -0.02
N ALA A 29 -2.52 -0.39 -1.16
CA ALA A 29 -2.53 1.07 -1.21
C ALA A 29 -3.78 1.67 -0.54
N ILE A 30 -4.97 1.11 -0.78
CA ILE A 30 -6.22 1.53 -0.14
C ILE A 30 -6.14 1.41 1.38
N VAL A 31 -5.55 0.33 1.91
CA VAL A 31 -5.35 0.17 3.36
C VAL A 31 -4.43 1.25 3.92
N ILE A 32 -3.37 1.60 3.20
CA ILE A 32 -2.45 2.69 3.59
C ILE A 32 -3.15 4.06 3.54
N GLU A 33 -3.97 4.31 2.52
CA GLU A 33 -4.75 5.54 2.38
C GLU A 33 -5.81 5.67 3.48
N ALA A 34 -6.45 4.57 3.87
CA ALA A 34 -7.36 4.54 5.00
C ALA A 34 -6.63 4.91 6.30
N ALA A 35 -5.42 4.38 6.52
CA ALA A 35 -4.59 4.78 7.66
C ALA A 35 -4.20 6.27 7.61
N ALA A 36 -3.92 6.82 6.43
CA ALA A 36 -3.70 8.26 6.25
C ALA A 36 -4.96 9.08 6.60
N GLY A 37 -6.14 8.60 6.23
CA GLY A 37 -7.42 9.17 6.64
C GLY A 37 -7.64 9.15 8.16
N LEU A 38 -7.25 8.07 8.83
CA LEU A 38 -7.28 7.98 10.29
C LEU A 38 -6.31 8.98 10.95
N ILE A 39 -5.11 9.17 10.40
CA ILE A 39 -4.16 10.19 10.88
C ILE A 39 -4.77 11.58 10.77
N LEU A 40 -5.45 11.87 9.65
CA LEU A 40 -6.14 13.14 9.45
C LEU A 40 -7.28 13.33 10.46
N GLY A 41 -8.14 12.33 10.64
CA GLY A 41 -9.24 12.37 11.61
C GLY A 41 -8.74 12.53 13.05
N ALA A 42 -7.72 11.76 13.43
CA ALA A 42 -7.09 11.85 14.74
C ALA A 42 -6.51 13.25 15.01
N SER A 43 -5.95 13.92 14.00
CA SER A 43 -5.40 15.27 14.15
C SER A 43 -6.46 16.33 14.54
N ILE A 44 -7.72 16.11 14.18
CA ILE A 44 -8.84 16.99 14.57
C ILE A 44 -9.31 16.66 15.99
N LEU A 45 -9.48 15.37 16.27
CA LEU A 45 -10.06 14.87 17.51
C LEU A 45 -9.11 15.02 18.71
N PHE A 46 -7.81 14.78 18.49
CA PHE A 46 -6.78 14.73 19.52
C PHE A 46 -5.65 15.74 19.23
N PRO A 47 -5.90 17.05 19.39
CA PRO A 47 -4.93 18.09 19.01
C PRO A 47 -3.75 18.26 19.99
N GLY A 48 -3.79 17.58 21.15
CA GLY A 48 -2.80 17.74 22.21
C GLY A 48 -2.73 19.19 22.68
N THR A 49 -1.53 19.77 22.66
CA THR A 49 -1.28 21.16 23.06
C THR A 49 -1.45 22.18 21.93
N TYR A 50 -1.75 21.73 20.70
CA TYR A 50 -1.98 22.63 19.57
C TYR A 50 -3.44 23.10 19.50
N SER A 51 -3.67 24.24 18.87
CA SER A 51 -5.03 24.58 18.44
C SER A 51 -5.51 23.58 17.37
N ARG A 52 -6.81 23.30 17.31
CA ARG A 52 -7.39 22.35 16.34
C ARG A 52 -6.98 22.67 14.90
N LYS A 53 -6.95 23.96 14.52
CA LYS A 53 -6.51 24.41 13.19
C LYS A 53 -5.05 24.03 12.90
N VAL A 54 -4.15 24.26 13.87
CA VAL A 54 -2.72 23.93 13.72
C VAL A 54 -2.52 22.42 13.67
N SER A 55 -3.18 21.67 14.54
CA SER A 55 -3.13 20.20 14.54
C SER A 55 -3.64 19.63 13.23
N PHE A 56 -4.81 20.09 12.75
CA PHE A 56 -5.38 19.67 11.47
C PHE A 56 -4.43 19.94 10.31
N LYS A 57 -3.82 21.13 10.22
CA LYS A 57 -2.84 21.45 9.16
C LYS A 57 -1.66 20.47 9.16
N ARG A 58 -1.19 20.04 10.34
CA ARG A 58 -0.14 19.02 10.46
C ARG A 58 -0.63 17.64 10.03
N GLY A 59 -1.83 17.25 10.45
CA GLY A 59 -2.49 16.01 10.02
C GLY A 59 -2.65 15.93 8.51
N VAL A 60 -3.14 16.99 7.86
CA VAL A 60 -3.24 17.10 6.40
C VAL A 60 -1.87 16.92 5.76
N LYS A 61 -0.84 17.64 6.23
CA LYS A 61 0.51 17.55 5.66
C LYS A 61 1.06 16.12 5.72
N THR A 62 0.85 15.41 6.83
CA THR A 62 1.28 14.02 6.98
C THR A 62 0.45 13.07 6.14
N GLY A 63 -0.88 13.16 6.21
CA GLY A 63 -1.80 12.30 5.47
C GLY A 63 -1.64 12.43 3.96
N VAL A 64 -1.51 13.65 3.44
CA VAL A 64 -1.29 13.90 1.99
C VAL A 64 0.06 13.34 1.52
N LYS A 65 1.11 13.39 2.34
CA LYS A 65 2.38 12.75 1.99
C LYS A 65 2.25 11.23 1.85
N ILE A 66 1.50 10.60 2.75
CA ILE A 66 1.24 9.15 2.71
C ILE A 66 0.40 8.82 1.47
N LEU A 67 -0.67 9.58 1.21
CA LEU A 67 -1.49 9.44 0.00
C LEU A 67 -0.66 9.58 -1.28
N ILE A 68 0.16 10.63 -1.41
CA ILE A 68 0.97 10.80 -2.63
C ILE A 68 1.96 9.63 -2.79
N SER A 69 2.43 9.04 -1.69
CA SER A 69 3.33 7.89 -1.76
C SER A 69 2.67 6.59 -2.25
N THR A 70 1.33 6.49 -2.25
CA THR A 70 0.62 5.34 -2.84
C THR A 70 0.43 5.45 -4.35
N PHE A 71 0.50 6.67 -4.91
CA PHE A 71 0.24 6.92 -6.33
C PHE A 71 1.06 6.03 -7.29
N PRO A 72 2.38 5.85 -7.12
CA PRO A 72 3.13 4.97 -8.01
C PRO A 72 2.57 3.53 -8.06
N PHE A 73 2.05 3.04 -6.93
CA PHE A 73 1.49 1.70 -6.83
C PHE A 73 0.08 1.61 -7.41
N THR A 74 -0.78 2.61 -7.17
CA THR A 74 -2.13 2.64 -7.74
C THR A 74 -2.10 2.83 -9.26
N PHE A 75 -1.21 3.68 -9.79
CA PHE A 75 -0.98 3.77 -11.23
C PHE A 75 -0.46 2.46 -11.82
N SER A 76 0.48 1.80 -11.14
CA SER A 76 0.99 0.50 -11.57
C SER A 76 -0.12 -0.58 -11.55
N ALA A 77 -0.99 -0.55 -10.53
CA ALA A 77 -2.15 -1.45 -10.47
C ALA A 77 -3.12 -1.21 -11.65
N GLY A 78 -3.49 0.04 -11.93
CA GLY A 78 -4.35 0.36 -13.09
C GLY A 78 -3.72 -0.02 -14.43
N PHE A 79 -2.39 0.08 -14.55
CA PHE A 79 -1.67 -0.44 -15.71
C PHE A 79 -1.77 -1.98 -15.81
N LEU A 80 -1.51 -2.69 -14.72
CA LEU A 80 -1.64 -4.15 -14.68
C LEU A 80 -3.07 -4.60 -14.96
N GLU A 81 -4.08 -3.86 -14.51
CA GLU A 81 -5.48 -4.11 -14.80
C GLU A 81 -5.77 -3.96 -16.30
N GLY A 82 -5.44 -2.79 -16.87
CA GLY A 82 -5.74 -2.46 -18.26
C GLY A 82 -5.01 -3.32 -19.30
N PHE A 83 -3.79 -3.76 -18.99
CA PHE A 83 -2.95 -4.46 -19.97
C PHE A 83 -2.71 -5.95 -19.67
N ILE A 84 -2.57 -6.33 -18.39
CA ILE A 84 -2.16 -7.70 -18.04
C ILE A 84 -3.34 -8.55 -17.57
N THR A 85 -4.17 -8.02 -16.68
CA THR A 85 -5.24 -8.76 -15.98
C THR A 85 -6.28 -9.32 -16.95
N ARG A 86 -6.50 -8.68 -18.09
CA ARG A 86 -7.38 -9.19 -19.16
C ARG A 86 -6.95 -10.56 -19.72
N TYR A 87 -5.68 -10.92 -19.56
CA TYR A 87 -5.13 -12.20 -19.98
C TYR A 87 -5.06 -13.22 -18.83
N SER A 88 -5.58 -12.91 -17.63
CA SER A 88 -5.51 -13.77 -16.44
C SER A 88 -6.00 -15.20 -16.66
N ASN A 89 -7.03 -15.38 -17.50
CA ASN A 89 -7.60 -16.70 -17.79
C ASN A 89 -6.79 -17.53 -18.78
N VAL A 90 -5.98 -16.90 -19.64
CA VAL A 90 -5.16 -17.59 -20.67
C VAL A 90 -3.69 -17.68 -20.28
N MET A 91 -3.23 -16.80 -19.39
CA MET A 91 -1.85 -16.76 -18.91
C MET A 91 -1.54 -18.01 -18.06
N PRO A 92 -0.35 -18.62 -18.21
CA PRO A 92 0.07 -19.72 -17.34
C PRO A 92 0.02 -19.35 -15.86
N ASN A 93 -0.45 -20.26 -15.01
CA ASN A 93 -0.62 -20.02 -13.57
C ASN A 93 0.65 -19.50 -12.91
N PHE A 94 1.81 -20.07 -13.23
CA PHE A 94 3.09 -19.64 -12.68
C PHE A 94 3.40 -18.17 -12.99
N ALA A 95 3.13 -17.70 -14.20
CA ALA A 95 3.35 -16.30 -14.56
C ALA A 95 2.44 -15.36 -13.77
N SER A 96 1.16 -15.72 -13.58
CA SER A 96 0.23 -14.95 -12.75
C SER A 96 0.70 -14.86 -11.29
N VAL A 97 1.13 -15.99 -10.72
CA VAL A 97 1.62 -16.07 -9.33
C VAL A 97 2.91 -15.27 -9.16
N LEU A 98 3.82 -15.31 -10.12
CA LEU A 98 5.03 -14.48 -10.09
C LEU A 98 4.70 -12.99 -10.04
N ILE A 99 3.76 -12.51 -10.86
CA ILE A 99 3.36 -11.10 -10.86
C ILE A 99 2.72 -10.71 -9.52
N ILE A 100 1.82 -11.56 -9.00
CA ILE A 100 1.18 -11.36 -7.70
C ILE A 100 2.24 -11.25 -6.58
N LEU A 101 3.13 -12.24 -6.49
CA LEU A 101 4.16 -12.26 -5.44
C LEU A 101 5.15 -11.11 -5.58
N PHE A 102 5.55 -10.76 -6.81
CA PHE A 102 6.45 -9.66 -7.08
C PHE A 102 5.85 -8.32 -6.63
N THR A 103 4.63 -8.03 -7.08
CA THR A 103 3.92 -6.78 -6.78
C THR A 103 3.58 -6.66 -5.28
N LEU A 104 3.12 -7.75 -4.66
CA LEU A 104 2.88 -7.80 -3.22
C LEU A 104 4.18 -7.60 -2.42
N SER A 105 5.27 -8.25 -2.83
CA SER A 105 6.57 -8.12 -2.16
C SER A 105 7.11 -6.70 -2.27
N LEU A 106 6.97 -6.06 -3.45
CA LEU A 106 7.44 -4.70 -3.71
C LEU A 106 6.72 -3.68 -2.79
N ILE A 107 5.39 -3.69 -2.75
CA ILE A 107 4.63 -2.76 -1.90
C ILE A 107 4.80 -3.06 -0.41
N SER A 108 4.84 -4.34 -0.03
CA SER A 108 5.09 -4.75 1.36
C SER A 108 6.47 -4.32 1.82
N TYR A 109 7.50 -4.47 0.98
CA TYR A 109 8.84 -3.99 1.30
C TYR A 109 8.84 -2.48 1.53
N TYR A 110 8.20 -1.71 0.64
CA TYR A 110 8.18 -0.25 0.72
C TYR A 110 7.48 0.29 1.97
N TYR A 111 6.36 -0.31 2.40
CA TYR A 111 5.60 0.17 3.56
C TYR A 111 5.93 -0.53 4.89
N LEU A 112 6.34 -1.80 4.87
CA LEU A 112 6.54 -2.57 6.10
C LEU A 112 8.01 -2.79 6.46
N VAL A 113 8.96 -2.67 5.53
CA VAL A 113 10.38 -2.97 5.79
C VAL A 113 11.25 -1.73 5.65
N TYR A 114 11.11 -1.01 4.54
CA TYR A 114 11.91 0.16 4.21
C TYR A 114 11.85 1.27 5.26
N PRO A 115 10.69 1.61 5.87
CA PRO A 115 10.61 2.68 6.86
C PRO A 115 11.46 2.39 8.11
N PHE A 116 11.49 1.13 8.56
CA PHE A 116 12.33 0.71 9.70
C PHE A 116 13.82 0.82 9.38
N LYS A 117 14.23 0.47 8.15
CA LYS A 117 15.62 0.62 7.70
C LYS A 117 16.04 2.09 7.67
N VAL A 118 15.19 2.95 7.11
CA VAL A 118 15.45 4.41 7.05
C VAL A 118 15.48 4.99 8.46
N TYR A 119 14.52 4.64 9.32
CA TYR A 119 14.45 5.10 10.69
C TYR A 119 15.75 4.77 11.46
N LYS A 120 16.22 3.52 11.39
CA LYS A 120 17.48 3.10 12.03
C LYS A 120 18.68 3.91 11.52
N LYS A 121 18.77 4.12 10.21
CA LYS A 121 19.87 4.88 9.59
C LYS A 121 19.88 6.34 10.03
N GLU A 122 18.71 7.00 10.05
CA GLU A 122 18.62 8.41 10.45
C GLU A 122 18.83 8.58 11.96
N HIS A 123 18.33 7.67 12.81
CA HIS A 123 18.62 7.70 14.25
C HIS A 123 20.11 7.52 14.56
N GLN A 124 20.80 6.63 13.83
CA GLN A 124 22.22 6.41 14.03
C GLN A 124 23.06 7.67 13.71
N LYS A 125 22.68 8.43 12.67
CA LYS A 125 23.32 9.72 12.35
C LYS A 125 23.13 10.77 13.44
N LEU A 126 21.95 10.81 14.06
CA LEU A 126 21.66 11.75 15.15
C LEU A 126 22.41 11.42 16.45
N VAL A 127 22.74 10.15 16.69
CA VAL A 127 23.46 9.69 17.88
C VAL A 127 24.99 9.80 17.72
N LEU A 128 25.52 9.79 16.49
CA LEU A 128 26.95 9.90 16.19
C LEU A 128 27.28 11.12 15.31
N PRO A 129 26.94 12.36 15.72
CA PRO A 129 27.17 13.54 14.88
C PRO A 129 28.65 13.98 14.77
N GLU A 130 29.58 13.41 15.53
CA GLU A 130 30.92 14.02 15.78
C GLU A 130 32.17 13.23 15.31
N TYR A 131 32.05 12.25 14.41
CA TYR A 131 33.25 11.57 13.83
C TYR A 131 33.16 11.33 12.32
N ALA A 132 32.75 12.34 11.55
CA ALA A 132 32.85 12.33 10.08
C ALA A 132 33.29 13.71 9.56
#